data_AF-A0A6G0UCT5-F1
#
_entry.id   AF-A0A6G0UCT5-F1
#
_cell.length_a   1.000
_cell.length_b   1.000
_cell.length_c   1.000
_cell.angle_alpha   90.00
_cell.angle_beta   90.00
_cell.angle_gamma   90.00
#
_symmetry.space_group_name_H-M   'P 1'
#
loop_
_entity.id
_entity.type
_entity.pdbx_description
1 polymer ?
#
loop_
_entity_poly.entity_id
_entity_poly.type
_entity_poly.pdbx_seq_one_letter_code
_entity_poly.pdbx_strand_id
1 'polypeptide(L)'
;FQGIKGSPPALARGQSLFSSIRKDRTCFEAEIPKNFCPCSREVILDPSEGVEYAEILLNYIRDYFRKHEVKDKCASMELDSVKSLSVSVPPMKLVLNTNEADLKNLVFTYRIQFTVKAPSKALLEGVIYKNKITGDVSTAPDIERNNKYGNTSICVQDQLLKKLCHCI
;
A
#
# COMPACT_ATOMS: atom_id res chain seq x y z
N PHE A 1 -26.87 6.76 -45.51
CA PHE A 1 -27.27 6.85 -44.09
C PHE A 1 -26.61 8.08 -43.47
N GLN A 2 -27.33 9.21 -43.42
CA GLN A 2 -26.87 10.41 -42.71
C GLN A 2 -27.19 10.22 -41.22
N GLY A 3 -26.14 10.03 -40.41
CA GLY A 3 -26.27 9.90 -38.96
C GLY A 3 -26.64 11.24 -38.34
N ILE A 4 -27.77 11.25 -37.63
CA ILE A 4 -28.27 12.38 -36.85
C ILE A 4 -27.21 12.74 -35.80
N LYS A 5 -26.60 13.93 -35.90
CA LYS A 5 -25.80 14.54 -34.82
C LYS A 5 -26.74 15.05 -33.72
N GLY A 6 -27.36 14.13 -32.99
CA GLY A 6 -27.94 14.46 -31.69
C GLY A 6 -26.81 14.53 -30.67
N SER A 7 -26.66 15.65 -29.96
CA SER A 7 -25.82 15.67 -28.77
C SER A 7 -26.36 14.61 -27.81
N PRO A 8 -25.58 13.60 -27.40
CA PRO A 8 -26.08 12.60 -26.47
C PRO A 8 -26.51 13.30 -25.18
N PRO A 9 -27.64 12.87 -24.57
CA PRO A 9 -28.02 13.39 -23.26
C PRO A 9 -26.85 13.23 -22.30
N ALA A 10 -26.58 14.25 -21.50
CA ALA A 10 -25.52 14.23 -20.50
C ALA A 10 -25.80 13.07 -19.54
N LEU A 11 -25.14 11.94 -19.77
CA LEU A 11 -25.18 10.80 -18.88
C LEU A 11 -24.50 11.24 -17.58
N ALA A 12 -25.25 11.29 -16.49
CA ALA A 12 -24.76 11.78 -15.20
C ALA A 12 -23.55 10.99 -14.66
N ARG A 13 -23.31 9.77 -15.17
CA ARG A 13 -22.24 8.86 -14.71
C ARG A 13 -21.47 8.18 -15.85
N GLY A 14 -21.51 8.70 -17.08
CA GLY A 14 -20.90 7.98 -18.20
C GLY A 14 -20.70 8.78 -19.47
N GLN A 15 -19.97 8.19 -20.41
CA GLN A 15 -19.84 8.68 -21.78
C GLN A 15 -19.99 7.51 -22.76
N SER A 16 -20.40 7.79 -24.00
CA SER A 16 -20.51 6.76 -25.03
C SER A 16 -19.16 6.08 -25.29
N LEU A 17 -19.15 4.75 -25.42
CA LEU A 17 -17.95 3.99 -25.81
C LEU A 17 -17.40 4.39 -27.19
N PHE A 18 -18.26 4.92 -28.06
CA PHE A 18 -17.90 5.39 -29.40
C PHE A 18 -17.46 6.87 -29.42
N SER A 19 -17.50 7.54 -28.27
CA SER A 19 -17.01 8.92 -28.13
C SER A 19 -15.56 8.93 -27.66
N SER A 20 -14.77 9.88 -28.18
CA SER A 20 -13.37 10.05 -27.77
C SER A 20 -13.30 10.29 -26.25
N ILE A 21 -12.41 9.56 -25.56
CA ILE A 21 -12.14 9.80 -24.15
C ILE A 21 -11.31 11.06 -24.03
N ARG A 22 -11.81 12.00 -23.22
CA ARG A 22 -11.07 13.20 -22.84
C ARG A 22 -9.72 12.84 -22.23
N LYS A 23 -8.62 13.43 -22.75
CA LYS A 23 -7.25 13.21 -22.24
C LYS A 23 -7.04 13.69 -20.81
N ASP A 24 -7.93 14.54 -20.31
CA ASP A 24 -7.90 15.11 -18.97
C ASP A 24 -8.92 14.50 -18.01
N ARG A 25 -9.58 13.39 -18.39
CA ARG A 25 -10.48 12.64 -17.52
C ARG A 25 -9.76 12.19 -16.24
N THR A 26 -10.33 12.54 -15.10
CA THR A 26 -9.81 12.19 -13.77
C THR A 26 -10.50 10.94 -13.20
N CYS A 27 -9.88 10.31 -12.19
CA CYS A 27 -10.51 9.19 -11.48
C CYS A 27 -11.76 9.60 -10.71
N PHE A 28 -11.82 10.84 -10.21
CA PHE A 28 -13.00 11.40 -9.55
C PHE A 28 -14.19 11.49 -10.52
N GLU A 29 -13.98 12.05 -11.72
CA GLU A 29 -15.01 12.09 -12.78
C GLU A 29 -15.39 10.70 -13.31
N ALA A 30 -14.51 9.71 -13.12
CA ALA A 30 -14.78 8.32 -13.46
C ALA A 30 -15.46 7.53 -12.33
N GLU A 31 -15.77 8.15 -11.19
CA GLU A 31 -16.24 7.50 -9.96
C GLU A 31 -15.33 6.33 -9.51
N ILE A 32 -14.02 6.40 -9.83
CA ILE A 32 -13.02 5.41 -9.40
C ILE A 32 -12.44 5.89 -8.06
N PRO A 33 -12.56 5.12 -6.96
CA PRO A 33 -11.96 5.49 -5.69
C PRO A 33 -10.45 5.73 -5.86
N LYS A 34 -9.90 6.68 -5.10
CA LYS A 34 -8.48 7.08 -5.20
C LYS A 34 -7.52 5.88 -5.19
N ASN A 35 -7.84 4.87 -4.38
CA ASN A 35 -7.06 3.66 -4.17
C ASN A 35 -7.01 2.73 -5.41
N PHE A 36 -7.99 2.86 -6.31
CA PHE A 36 -8.13 2.06 -7.53
C PHE A 36 -7.87 2.88 -8.80
N CYS A 37 -7.37 4.10 -8.65
CA CYS A 37 -7.13 5.01 -9.75
C CYS A 37 -5.98 4.49 -10.63
N PRO A 38 -6.22 4.05 -11.89
CA PRO A 38 -5.16 3.52 -12.74
C PRO A 38 -4.16 4.59 -13.19
N CYS A 39 -4.42 5.86 -12.89
CA CYS A 39 -3.55 6.98 -13.25
C CYS A 39 -2.33 7.11 -12.32
N SER A 40 -2.33 6.49 -11.14
CA SER A 40 -1.13 6.42 -10.31
C SER A 40 -0.09 5.52 -10.97
N ARG A 41 1.17 5.95 -10.99
CA ARG A 41 2.28 5.13 -11.48
C ARG A 41 3.07 4.59 -10.30
N GLU A 42 3.34 3.29 -10.34
CA GLU A 42 4.27 2.67 -9.41
C GLU A 42 5.70 2.84 -9.93
N VAL A 43 6.59 3.35 -9.09
CA VAL A 43 8.00 3.54 -9.39
C VAL A 43 8.79 2.61 -8.49
N ILE A 44 9.62 1.77 -9.10
CA ILE A 44 10.54 0.88 -8.36
C ILE A 44 11.71 1.71 -7.86
N LEU A 45 12.06 1.51 -6.59
CA LEU A 45 13.17 2.17 -5.90
C LEU A 45 14.25 1.16 -5.54
N ASP A 46 15.40 1.64 -5.09
CA ASP A 46 16.46 0.75 -4.61
C ASP A 46 16.00 0.06 -3.29
N PRO A 47 16.07 -1.28 -3.18
CA PRO A 47 15.70 -1.98 -1.95
C PRO A 47 16.45 -1.52 -0.70
N SER A 48 17.69 -1.01 -0.84
CA SER A 48 18.48 -0.49 0.27
C SER A 48 17.84 0.75 0.92
N GLU A 49 17.07 1.53 0.18
CA GLU A 49 16.28 2.66 0.71
C GLU A 49 15.10 2.19 1.58
N GLY A 50 14.75 0.90 1.54
CA GLY A 50 13.61 0.33 2.24
C GLY A 50 13.90 -0.13 3.67
N VAL A 51 15.17 -0.12 4.12
CA VAL A 51 15.56 -0.67 5.43
C VAL A 51 14.80 0.01 6.57
N GLU A 52 14.69 1.35 6.55
CA GLU A 52 13.94 2.11 7.56
C GLU A 52 12.46 1.71 7.57
N TYR A 53 11.84 1.55 6.40
CA TYR A 53 10.44 1.14 6.28
C TYR A 53 10.19 -0.27 6.78
N ALA A 54 11.12 -1.20 6.54
CA ALA A 54 11.03 -2.55 7.07
C ALA A 54 11.11 -2.56 8.61
N GLU A 55 12.00 -1.76 9.20
CA GLU A 55 12.10 -1.62 10.66
C GLU A 55 10.85 -0.99 11.28
N ILE A 56 10.23 -0.01 10.62
CA ILE A 56 8.94 0.57 11.07
C ILE A 56 7.85 -0.51 11.09
N LEU A 57 7.75 -1.34 10.04
CA LEU A 57 6.78 -2.45 9.99
C LEU A 57 7.09 -3.52 11.06
N LEU A 58 8.36 -3.86 11.27
CA LEU A 58 8.76 -4.80 12.32
C LEU A 58 8.41 -4.28 13.73
N ASN A 59 8.61 -2.98 13.97
CA ASN A 59 8.18 -2.34 15.23
C ASN A 59 6.67 -2.45 15.42
N TYR A 60 5.89 -2.16 14.38
CA TYR A 60 4.44 -2.34 14.41
C TYR A 60 4.04 -3.78 14.77
N ILE A 61 4.70 -4.80 14.19
CA ILE A 61 4.46 -6.21 14.50
C ILE A 61 4.82 -6.52 15.97
N ARG A 62 5.99 -6.07 16.45
CA ARG A 62 6.42 -6.29 17.83
C ARG A 62 5.45 -5.66 18.84
N ASP A 63 4.96 -4.47 18.55
CA ASP A 63 3.94 -3.80 19.35
C ASP A 63 2.61 -4.55 19.32
N TYR A 64 2.23 -5.08 18.16
CA TYR A 64 1.05 -5.93 18.00
C TYR A 64 1.16 -7.22 18.83
N PHE A 65 2.33 -7.86 18.88
CA PHE A 65 2.58 -9.04 19.72
C PHE A 65 2.50 -8.72 21.22
N ARG A 66 3.03 -7.57 21.65
CA ARG A 66 2.92 -7.10 23.04
C ARG A 66 1.47 -6.83 23.41
N LYS A 67 0.71 -6.14 22.55
CA LYS A 67 -0.70 -5.79 22.79
C LYS A 67 -1.60 -7.02 22.93
N HIS A 68 -1.28 -8.11 22.24
CA HIS A 68 -2.03 -9.37 22.31
C HIS A 68 -1.42 -10.39 23.27
N GLU A 69 -0.41 -10.01 24.06
CA GLU A 69 0.19 -10.86 25.10
C GLU A 69 0.77 -12.20 24.55
N VAL A 70 1.32 -12.15 23.32
CA VAL A 70 1.92 -13.31 22.64
C VAL A 70 3.42 -13.16 22.42
N LYS A 71 4.04 -12.09 22.93
CA LYS A 71 5.48 -11.85 22.82
C LYS A 71 6.32 -13.04 23.33
N ASP A 72 5.85 -13.73 24.36
CA ASP A 72 6.56 -14.88 24.95
C ASP A 72 6.17 -16.22 24.31
N LYS A 73 5.29 -16.20 23.30
CA LYS A 73 4.87 -17.38 22.52
C LYS A 73 5.40 -17.35 21.10
N CYS A 74 5.64 -16.15 20.56
CA CYS A 74 6.09 -15.94 19.20
C CYS A 74 7.57 -15.52 19.18
N ALA A 75 8.34 -16.11 18.29
CA ALA A 75 9.73 -15.72 18.05
C ALA A 75 9.81 -14.23 17.66
N SER A 76 10.83 -13.56 18.20
CA SER A 76 11.13 -12.18 17.84
C SER A 76 11.43 -12.08 16.34
N MET A 77 10.97 -11.00 15.71
CA MET A 77 11.26 -10.72 14.31
C MET A 77 12.37 -9.68 14.19
N GLU A 78 13.38 -10.03 13.42
CA GLU A 78 14.49 -9.16 13.03
C GLU A 78 14.62 -9.15 11.52
N LEU A 79 14.95 -7.98 10.96
CA LEU A 79 15.17 -7.83 9.54
C LEU A 79 16.34 -8.72 9.07
N ASP A 80 16.12 -9.45 7.99
CA ASP A 80 17.15 -10.19 7.26
C ASP A 80 17.59 -9.40 6.02
N SER A 81 16.66 -9.11 5.10
CA SER A 81 16.95 -8.27 3.93
C SER A 81 15.69 -7.68 3.29
N VAL A 82 15.82 -6.53 2.65
CA VAL A 82 14.77 -5.96 1.79
C VAL A 82 14.87 -6.57 0.40
N LYS A 83 13.74 -7.01 -0.16
CA LYS A 83 13.64 -7.68 -1.47
C LYS A 83 13.16 -6.75 -2.56
N SER A 84 12.19 -5.88 -2.25
CA SER A 84 11.67 -4.91 -3.19
C SER A 84 11.14 -3.69 -2.46
N LEU A 85 11.24 -2.54 -3.13
CA LEU A 85 10.64 -1.29 -2.71
C LEU A 85 10.04 -0.61 -3.93
N SER A 86 8.79 -0.16 -3.78
CA SER A 86 8.14 0.67 -4.77
C SER A 86 7.37 1.80 -4.10
N VAL A 87 7.11 2.86 -4.87
CA VAL A 87 6.30 3.99 -4.44
C VAL A 87 5.21 4.27 -5.47
N SER A 88 3.97 4.39 -5.00
CA SER A 88 2.86 4.86 -5.82
C SER A 88 2.90 6.38 -5.86
N VAL A 89 3.20 6.92 -7.04
CA VAL A 89 3.25 8.35 -7.30
C VAL A 89 1.89 8.79 -7.83
N PRO A 90 1.21 9.75 -7.18
CA PRO A 90 -0.02 10.31 -7.71
C PRO A 90 0.21 11.02 -9.06
N PRO A 91 -0.81 11.10 -9.93
CA PRO A 91 -0.72 11.82 -11.20
C PRO A 91 -0.13 13.23 -11.04
N MET A 92 0.86 13.59 -11.86
CA MET A 92 1.54 14.91 -11.82
C MET A 92 0.57 16.10 -11.91
N LYS A 93 -0.53 15.97 -12.67
CA LYS A 93 -1.58 17.01 -12.75
C LYS A 93 -2.24 17.29 -11.40
N LEU A 94 -2.33 16.30 -10.51
CA LEU A 94 -2.80 16.52 -9.14
C LEU A 94 -1.75 17.30 -8.35
N VAL A 95 -0.46 17.01 -8.50
CA VAL A 95 0.61 17.73 -7.77
C VAL A 95 0.74 19.20 -8.19
N LEU A 96 0.48 19.51 -9.47
CA LEU A 96 0.65 20.85 -10.03
C LEU A 96 -0.58 21.76 -9.88
N ASN A 97 -1.79 21.19 -9.78
CA ASN A 97 -3.04 21.96 -9.64
C ASN A 97 -3.58 22.01 -8.20
N THR A 98 -2.81 21.50 -7.23
CA THR A 98 -3.20 21.49 -5.82
C THR A 98 -2.85 22.80 -5.12
N ASN A 99 -3.80 23.36 -4.38
CA ASN A 99 -3.56 24.51 -3.50
C ASN A 99 -2.56 24.15 -2.39
N GLU A 100 -1.99 25.15 -1.70
CA GLU A 100 -1.05 24.90 -0.57
C GLU A 100 -1.62 23.98 0.51
N ALA A 101 -2.93 24.01 0.74
CA ALA A 101 -3.63 23.12 1.67
C ALA A 101 -3.66 21.65 1.21
N ASP A 102 -3.73 21.40 -0.10
CA ASP A 102 -3.73 20.05 -0.66
C ASP A 102 -2.32 19.47 -0.77
N LEU A 103 -1.30 20.33 -0.97
CA LEU A 103 0.11 19.94 -0.90
C LEU A 103 0.48 19.42 0.50
N LYS A 104 -0.05 20.03 1.58
CA LYS A 104 0.14 19.54 2.96
C LYS A 104 -0.35 18.09 3.17
N ASN A 105 -1.22 17.58 2.30
CA ASN A 105 -1.75 16.21 2.34
C ASN A 105 -1.14 15.30 1.27
N LEU A 106 0.03 15.67 0.72
CA LEU A 106 0.74 14.87 -0.27
C LEU A 106 1.38 13.64 0.38
N VAL A 107 0.56 12.59 0.51
CA VAL A 107 0.95 11.28 1.03
C VAL A 107 1.40 10.38 -0.11
N PHE A 108 2.62 9.88 0.01
CA PHE A 108 3.16 8.84 -0.86
C PHE A 108 2.97 7.49 -0.20
N THR A 109 2.58 6.50 -1.00
CA THR A 109 2.37 5.12 -0.55
C THR A 109 3.54 4.28 -1.02
N TYR A 110 4.32 3.79 -0.07
CA TYR A 110 5.43 2.87 -0.30
C TYR A 110 4.97 1.44 -0.08
N ARG A 111 5.26 0.54 -1.01
CA ARG A 111 5.08 -0.90 -0.84
C ARG A 111 6.47 -1.52 -0.71
N ILE A 112 6.65 -2.33 0.32
CA ILE A 112 7.93 -2.97 0.63
C ILE A 112 7.73 -4.46 0.85
N GLN A 113 8.65 -5.24 0.31
CA GLN A 113 8.77 -6.66 0.59
C GLN A 113 10.13 -6.94 1.24
N PHE A 114 10.14 -7.68 2.35
CA PHE A 114 11.36 -7.98 3.10
C PHE A 114 11.29 -9.37 3.75
N THR A 115 12.46 -9.92 4.07
CA THR A 115 12.59 -11.17 4.82
C THR A 115 12.97 -10.89 6.27
N VAL A 116 12.51 -11.75 7.17
CA VAL A 116 12.96 -11.78 8.57
C VAL A 116 13.91 -12.95 8.81
N LYS A 117 14.74 -12.85 9.84
CA LYS A 117 15.68 -13.92 10.21
C LYS A 117 14.96 -15.20 10.68
N ALA A 118 15.75 -16.25 10.88
CA ALA A 118 15.29 -17.48 11.51
C ALA A 118 14.73 -17.19 12.93
N PRO A 119 13.74 -17.97 13.41
CA PRO A 119 13.22 -19.21 12.82
C PRO A 119 12.12 -19.01 11.78
N SER A 120 11.48 -17.84 11.75
CA SER A 120 10.31 -17.62 10.89
C SER A 120 10.65 -17.61 9.39
N LYS A 121 11.76 -16.97 9.01
CA LYS A 121 12.14 -16.74 7.60
C LYS A 121 10.97 -16.19 6.76
N ALA A 122 10.05 -15.45 7.39
CA ALA A 122 8.87 -14.94 6.72
C ALA A 122 9.26 -13.94 5.64
N LEU A 123 8.62 -14.07 4.48
CA LEU A 123 8.66 -13.08 3.41
C LEU A 123 7.43 -12.20 3.60
N LEU A 124 7.62 -11.00 4.12
CA LEU A 124 6.54 -10.09 4.47
C LEU A 124 6.42 -8.99 3.43
N GLU A 125 5.19 -8.54 3.21
CA GLU A 125 4.84 -7.38 2.40
C GLU A 125 4.00 -6.42 3.23
N GLY A 126 4.35 -5.14 3.21
CA GLY A 126 3.63 -4.10 3.93
C GLY A 126 3.60 -2.79 3.17
N VAL A 127 2.77 -1.88 3.69
CA VAL A 127 2.54 -0.57 3.10
C VAL A 127 2.84 0.53 4.12
N ILE A 128 3.64 1.50 3.70
CA ILE A 128 3.97 2.71 4.45
C ILE A 128 3.35 3.93 3.76
N TYR A 129 2.69 4.78 4.54
CA TYR A 129 2.23 6.09 4.11
C TYR A 129 3.19 7.14 4.65
N LYS A 130 3.77 7.95 3.76
CA LYS A 130 4.67 9.05 4.14
C LYS A 130 4.16 10.37 3.58
N ASN A 131 3.85 11.30 4.46
CA ASN A 131 3.57 12.67 4.09
C ASN A 131 4.90 13.35 3.72
N LYS A 132 5.03 13.84 2.48
CA LYS A 132 6.28 14.47 2.04
C LYS A 132 6.49 15.88 2.58
N ILE A 133 5.45 16.53 3.08
CA ILE A 133 5.52 17.88 3.60
C ILE A 133 5.78 17.87 5.11
N THR A 134 4.98 17.14 5.89
CA THR A 134 5.15 17.07 7.35
C THR A 134 6.23 16.09 7.78
N GLY A 135 6.55 15.11 6.92
CA GLY A 135 7.42 14.00 7.26
C GLY A 135 6.73 12.89 8.04
N ASP A 136 5.42 13.01 8.31
CA ASP A 136 4.67 12.00 9.07
C ASP A 136 4.70 10.66 8.36
N VAL A 137 4.99 9.61 9.13
CA VAL A 137 5.03 8.22 8.65
C VAL A 137 4.00 7.41 9.43
N SER A 138 3.20 6.64 8.70
CA SER A 138 2.28 5.66 9.27
C SER A 138 2.29 4.38 8.45
N THR A 139 1.86 3.28 9.05
CA THR A 139 1.80 1.97 8.39
C THR A 139 0.35 1.59 8.11
N ALA A 140 0.10 0.87 7.02
CA ALA A 140 -1.16 0.15 6.89
C ALA A 140 -1.23 -0.95 7.97
N PRO A 141 -2.42 -1.27 8.49
CA PRO A 141 -2.57 -2.31 9.50
C PRO A 141 -2.34 -3.71 8.93
N ASP A 142 -2.56 -3.88 7.62
CA ASP A 142 -2.45 -5.15 6.93
C ASP A 142 -1.00 -5.40 6.48
N ILE A 143 -0.41 -6.45 7.05
CA ILE A 143 0.88 -7.00 6.65
C ILE A 143 0.65 -8.40 6.13
N GLU A 144 1.08 -8.65 4.90
CA GLU A 144 0.88 -9.93 4.23
C GLU A 144 2.14 -10.79 4.28
N ARG A 145 1.95 -12.10 4.41
CA ARG A 145 3.04 -13.08 4.34
C ARG A 145 2.96 -13.83 3.02
N ASN A 146 3.98 -13.65 2.20
CA ASN A 146 4.05 -14.15 0.82
C ASN A 146 4.74 -15.52 0.70
N ASN A 147 5.11 -16.18 1.81
CA ASN A 147 5.67 -17.53 1.80
C ASN A 147 4.93 -18.49 2.75
N LYS A 148 5.06 -19.79 2.47
CA LYS A 148 4.39 -20.86 3.23
C LYS A 148 4.76 -20.80 4.72
N TYR A 149 3.75 -20.84 5.59
CA TYR A 149 3.92 -20.78 7.05
C TYR A 149 3.39 -22.03 7.78
N GLY A 150 2.57 -22.86 7.13
CA GLY A 150 2.12 -24.14 7.70
C GLY A 150 1.56 -24.01 9.11
N ASN A 151 2.01 -24.88 10.02
CA ASN A 151 1.56 -24.92 11.42
C ASN A 151 2.47 -24.11 12.37
N THR A 152 3.26 -23.16 11.85
CA THR A 152 4.20 -22.39 12.68
C THR A 152 3.53 -21.44 13.68
N SER A 153 2.22 -21.19 13.55
CA SER A 153 1.46 -20.28 14.41
C SER A 153 0.36 -20.97 15.23
N ILE A 154 0.55 -22.25 15.59
CA ILE A 154 -0.46 -23.03 16.33
C ILE A 154 -0.80 -22.49 17.73
N CYS A 155 0.10 -21.71 18.33
CA CYS A 155 -0.01 -21.11 19.65
C CYS A 155 -0.91 -19.85 19.69
N VAL A 156 -1.42 -19.38 18.54
CA VAL A 156 -2.24 -18.16 18.42
C VAL A 156 -3.53 -18.42 17.63
N GLN A 157 -4.59 -17.65 17.93
CA GLN A 157 -5.88 -17.78 17.26
C GLN A 157 -6.24 -16.62 16.32
N ASP A 158 -5.75 -15.42 16.61
CA ASP A 158 -5.98 -14.22 15.79
C ASP A 158 -5.45 -14.40 14.35
N GLN A 159 -6.17 -13.86 13.37
CA GLN A 159 -5.87 -14.07 11.95
C GLN A 159 -4.56 -13.39 11.53
N LEU A 160 -4.28 -12.19 12.02
CA LEU A 160 -3.03 -11.48 11.73
C LEU A 160 -1.86 -12.17 12.45
N LEU A 161 -2.04 -12.55 13.73
CA LEU A 161 -1.05 -13.34 14.46
C LEU A 161 -0.75 -14.67 13.77
N LYS A 162 -1.75 -15.35 13.17
CA LYS A 162 -1.52 -16.61 12.45
C LYS A 162 -0.63 -16.46 11.23
N LYS A 163 -0.67 -15.30 10.56
CA LYS A 163 0.23 -15.00 9.43
C LYS A 163 1.67 -14.74 9.91
N LEU A 164 1.80 -14.03 11.02
CA LEU A 164 3.07 -13.45 11.46
C LEU A 164 3.83 -14.36 12.45
N CYS A 165 3.16 -14.87 13.48
CA CYS A 165 3.79 -15.58 14.58
C CYS A 165 4.50 -16.87 14.12
N HIS A 166 5.69 -17.08 14.66
CA HIS A 166 6.36 -18.39 14.66
C HIS A 166 6.50 -18.82 16.11
N CYS A 167 5.80 -19.89 16.51
CA CYS A 167 5.77 -20.34 17.89
C CYS A 167 7.14 -20.83 18.34
N ILE A 168 7.52 -20.51 19.59
CA ILE A 168 8.72 -21.00 20.26
C ILE A 168 8.43 -22.22 21.13
#